data_AF-A0A1I0SAU6-F1
#
_entry.id   AF-A0A1I0SAU6-F1
#
_cell.length_a   1.000
_cell.length_b   1.000
_cell.length_c   1.000
_cell.angle_alpha   90.00
_cell.angle_beta   90.00
_cell.angle_gamma   90.00
#
_symmetry.space_group_name_H-M   'P 1'
#
loop_
_entity.id
_entity.type
_entity.pdbx_description
1 polymer ?
#
loop_
_entity_poly.entity_id
_entity_poly.type
_entity_poly.pdbx_seq_one_letter_code
_entity_poly.pdbx_strand_id
1 'polypeptide(L)'
;MLTSRFLYFHDMKHPFQCIDWSTITPTTHAGITGNALWQTLQLAGLRIRIVTYSPGYLADHWCKKGHIVHCLEGSFTSELDNGEEFVLDQGMTYVVSDDLSNHRSSTELGVKLLIIDGDFLK
;
A
#
# COMPACT_ATOMS: atom_id res chain seq x y z
N MET A 1 25.97 26.45 -24.42
CA MET A 1 24.82 26.12 -23.54
C MET A 1 24.67 24.60 -23.55
N LEU A 2 25.33 23.91 -22.63
CA LEU A 2 25.37 22.45 -22.54
C LEU A 2 24.52 21.99 -21.35
N THR A 3 23.38 21.39 -21.70
CA THR A 3 22.76 20.22 -21.07
C THR A 3 23.01 20.01 -19.56
N SER A 4 22.13 20.55 -18.72
CA SER A 4 21.89 20.01 -17.38
C SER A 4 20.84 18.90 -17.45
N ARG A 5 21.31 17.67 -17.67
CA ARG A 5 20.51 16.43 -17.57
C ARG A 5 21.24 15.44 -16.67
N PHE A 6 21.63 15.87 -15.47
CA PHE A 6 22.22 15.01 -14.44
C PHE A 6 21.88 15.55 -13.05
N LEU A 7 20.60 15.50 -12.66
CA LEU A 7 20.17 15.87 -11.31
C LEU A 7 19.00 14.97 -10.85
N TYR A 8 19.00 13.64 -11.04
CA TYR A 8 17.80 12.86 -10.64
C TYR A 8 18.01 11.43 -10.10
N PHE A 9 19.18 11.07 -9.56
CA PHE A 9 19.33 9.73 -8.92
C PHE A 9 20.22 9.67 -7.67
N HIS A 10 20.61 10.81 -7.07
CA HIS A 10 21.56 10.77 -5.94
C HIS A 10 20.95 10.50 -4.55
N ASP A 11 19.62 10.56 -4.38
CA ASP A 11 18.98 10.54 -3.04
C ASP A 11 18.09 9.32 -2.70
N MET A 12 18.04 8.27 -3.53
CA MET A 12 17.29 7.03 -3.23
C MET A 12 18.15 5.93 -2.58
N LYS A 13 19.24 6.31 -1.89
CA LYS A 13 20.06 5.35 -1.15
C LYS A 13 19.62 5.34 0.30
N HIS A 14 19.11 4.20 0.76
CA HIS A 14 18.74 3.99 2.14
C HIS A 14 19.77 3.07 2.81
N PRO A 15 20.44 3.49 3.91
CA PRO A 15 21.29 2.59 4.66
C PRO A 15 20.45 1.48 5.30
N PHE A 16 21.12 0.41 5.74
CA PHE A 16 20.47 -0.62 6.54
C PHE A 16 19.77 0.02 7.74
N GLN A 17 18.51 -0.35 7.94
CA GLN A 17 17.69 0.12 9.05
C GLN A 17 16.76 -1.02 9.49
N CYS A 18 16.56 -1.14 10.80
CA CYS A 18 15.55 -2.02 11.38
C CYS A 18 14.36 -1.15 11.79
N ILE A 19 13.15 -1.58 11.47
CA ILE A 19 11.92 -0.84 11.77
C ILE A 19 11.16 -1.60 12.85
N ASP A 20 11.10 -1.03 14.05
CA ASP A 20 10.18 -1.49 15.09
C ASP A 20 8.83 -0.80 14.91
N TRP A 21 7.91 -1.48 14.23
CA TRP A 21 6.57 -0.98 13.97
C TRP A 21 5.79 -0.68 15.25
N SER A 22 6.08 -1.32 16.39
CA SER A 22 5.38 -1.04 17.64
C SER A 22 5.56 0.41 18.14
N THR A 23 6.63 1.07 17.69
CA THR A 23 6.96 2.46 18.03
C THR A 23 6.29 3.49 17.12
N ILE A 24 5.67 3.07 16.01
CA ILE A 24 5.05 3.97 15.04
C ILE A 24 3.57 4.10 15.36
N THR A 25 3.15 5.30 15.79
CA THR A 25 1.75 5.59 16.10
C THR A 25 0.87 5.44 14.86
N PRO A 26 -0.20 4.63 14.91
CA PRO A 26 -1.11 4.49 13.79
C PRO A 26 -1.98 5.74 13.61
N THR A 27 -2.31 6.04 12.36
CA THR A 27 -3.36 7.01 11.99
C THR A 27 -4.59 6.27 11.49
N THR A 28 -5.79 6.78 11.80
CA THR A 28 -7.05 6.17 11.39
C THR A 28 -7.56 6.82 10.11
N HIS A 29 -7.96 5.98 9.15
CA HIS A 29 -8.55 6.39 7.87
C HIS A 29 -9.89 5.69 7.71
N ALA A 30 -10.97 6.44 7.47
CA ALA A 30 -12.30 5.87 7.32
C ALA A 30 -12.45 5.17 5.96
N GLY A 31 -13.20 4.07 5.92
CA GLY A 31 -13.75 3.53 4.67
C GLY A 31 -15.18 4.00 4.44
N ILE A 32 -15.83 3.46 3.40
CA ILE A 32 -17.31 3.51 3.32
C ILE A 32 -17.90 2.78 4.53
N THR A 33 -17.32 1.63 4.86
CA THR A 33 -17.57 0.89 6.11
C THR A 33 -16.25 0.57 6.78
N GLY A 34 -16.26 0.47 8.11
CA GLY A 34 -15.06 0.20 8.90
C GLY A 34 -14.00 1.29 8.80
N ASN A 35 -12.79 0.95 9.24
CA ASN A 35 -11.64 1.84 9.22
C ASN A 35 -10.33 1.09 8.94
N ALA A 36 -9.35 1.80 8.41
CA ALA A 36 -7.98 1.35 8.26
C ALA A 36 -7.08 2.08 9.26
N LEU A 37 -6.22 1.33 9.97
CA LEU A 37 -5.17 1.87 10.81
C LEU A 37 -3.84 1.78 10.08
N TRP A 38 -3.15 2.91 9.92
CA TRP A 38 -1.93 3.03 9.13
C TRP A 38 -0.75 3.40 10.01
N GLN A 39 0.23 2.52 10.08
CA GLN A 39 1.56 2.84 10.57
C GLN A 39 2.44 3.07 9.34
N THR A 40 3.01 4.27 9.22
CA THR A 40 3.69 4.70 7.98
C THR A 40 5.12 5.11 8.25
N LEU A 41 6.05 4.55 7.46
CA LEU A 41 7.41 5.06 7.31
C LEU A 41 7.54 5.68 5.92
N GLN A 42 7.92 6.96 5.89
CA GLN A 42 8.21 7.69 4.65
C GLN A 42 9.72 7.87 4.49
N LEU A 43 10.26 7.38 3.37
CA LEU A 43 11.62 7.59 2.91
C LEU A 43 11.60 8.33 1.56
N ALA A 44 12.76 8.79 1.09
CA ALA A 44 12.87 9.41 -0.23
C ALA A 44 12.54 8.41 -1.35
N GLY A 45 11.44 8.64 -2.07
CA GLY A 45 10.99 7.78 -3.17
C GLY A 45 10.42 6.41 -2.76
N LEU A 46 10.32 6.12 -1.47
CA LEU A 46 9.82 4.85 -0.92
C LEU A 46 8.95 5.11 0.31
N ARG A 47 7.75 4.53 0.33
CA ARG A 47 6.85 4.50 1.48
C ARG A 47 6.56 3.05 1.84
N ILE A 48 6.66 2.74 3.12
CA ILE A 48 6.38 1.42 3.67
C ILE A 48 5.30 1.59 4.73
N ARG A 49 4.28 0.74 4.73
CA ARG A 49 3.16 0.82 5.66
C ARG A 49 2.77 -0.56 6.18
N ILE A 50 2.47 -0.62 7.47
CA ILE A 50 1.59 -1.65 8.02
C ILE A 50 0.20 -1.07 8.07
N VAL A 51 -0.74 -1.73 7.40
CA VAL A 51 -2.14 -1.30 7.32
C VAL A 51 -3.02 -2.40 7.87
N THR A 52 -3.85 -2.08 8.85
CA THR A 52 -4.84 -3.00 9.40
C THR A 52 -6.24 -2.52 9.05
N TYR A 53 -7.00 -3.33 8.33
CA TYR A 53 -8.42 -3.08 8.07
C TYR A 53 -9.27 -3.73 9.17
N SER A 54 -10.27 -2.99 9.67
CA SER A 54 -11.27 -3.55 10.58
C SER A 54 -12.13 -4.60 9.88
N PRO A 55 -12.81 -5.50 10.63
CA PRO A 55 -13.90 -6.30 10.08
C PRO A 55 -14.93 -5.44 9.35
N GLY A 56 -15.42 -5.93 8.20
CA GLY A 56 -16.35 -5.23 7.33
C GLY A 56 -15.80 -3.97 6.67
N TYR A 57 -14.48 -3.77 6.63
CA TYR A 57 -13.89 -2.61 5.95
C TYR A 57 -14.16 -2.64 4.45
N LEU A 58 -14.55 -1.50 3.90
CA LEU A 58 -14.64 -1.22 2.47
C LEU A 58 -13.97 0.11 2.19
N ALA A 59 -12.95 0.12 1.34
CA ALA A 59 -12.25 1.34 0.95
C ALA A 59 -13.22 2.35 0.31
N ASP A 60 -13.04 3.63 0.63
CA ASP A 60 -13.88 4.74 0.17
C ASP A 60 -13.53 5.27 -1.22
N HIS A 61 -12.52 4.70 -1.85
CA HIS A 61 -12.05 5.10 -3.17
C HIS A 61 -11.53 3.90 -3.97
N TRP A 62 -11.49 4.11 -5.28
CA TRP A 62 -10.75 3.28 -6.22
C TRP A 62 -9.31 3.81 -6.28
N CYS A 63 -8.36 2.98 -5.88
CA CYS A 63 -6.94 3.32 -5.97
C CYS A 63 -6.46 3.19 -7.40
N LYS A 64 -5.78 4.23 -7.89
CA LYS A 64 -5.10 4.25 -9.20
C LYS A 64 -3.58 4.22 -9.07
N LYS A 65 -3.09 4.19 -7.84
CA LYS A 65 -1.66 4.25 -7.53
C LYS A 65 -1.05 2.87 -7.50
N GLY A 66 0.17 2.80 -8.00
CA GLY A 66 1.02 1.63 -7.96
C GLY A 66 1.46 1.34 -6.55
N HIS A 67 1.33 0.09 -6.15
CA HIS A 67 1.81 -0.43 -4.88
C HIS A 67 1.98 -1.94 -4.93
N ILE A 68 2.75 -2.44 -3.98
CA ILE A 68 2.89 -3.85 -3.65
C ILE A 68 2.13 -4.07 -2.36
N VAL A 69 1.17 -4.99 -2.36
CA VAL A 69 0.43 -5.38 -1.16
C VAL A 69 0.71 -6.83 -0.85
N HIS A 70 1.20 -7.08 0.35
CA HIS A 70 1.43 -8.42 0.90
C HIS A 70 0.51 -8.65 2.11
N CYS A 71 -0.25 -9.74 2.10
CA CYS A 71 -1.14 -10.10 3.19
C CYS A 71 -0.35 -10.76 4.33
N LEU A 72 -0.23 -10.07 5.46
CA LEU A 72 0.50 -10.58 6.64
C LEU A 72 -0.37 -11.52 7.48
N GLU A 73 -1.64 -11.17 7.67
CA GLU A 73 -2.62 -11.91 8.48
C GLU A 73 -4.03 -11.67 7.94
N GLY A 74 -4.88 -12.68 7.97
CA GLY A 74 -6.28 -12.58 7.52
C GLY A 74 -6.44 -12.76 6.01
N SER A 75 -7.50 -12.16 5.46
CA SER A 75 -7.82 -12.21 4.03
C SER A 75 -8.58 -10.97 3.59
N PHE A 76 -8.40 -10.57 2.33
CA PHE A 76 -9.10 -9.43 1.75
C PHE A 76 -9.35 -9.66 0.26
N THR A 77 -10.37 -8.98 -0.26
CA THR A 77 -10.67 -8.95 -1.69
C THR A 77 -10.17 -7.65 -2.29
N SER A 78 -9.53 -7.75 -3.45
CA SER A 78 -9.25 -6.62 -4.33
C SER A 78 -10.14 -6.73 -5.56
N GLU A 79 -11.13 -5.84 -5.64
CA GLU A 79 -12.03 -5.69 -6.79
C GLU A 79 -11.37 -4.75 -7.80
N LEU A 80 -11.33 -5.12 -9.08
CA LEU A 80 -10.92 -4.27 -10.19
C LEU A 80 -12.14 -3.55 -10.78
N ASP A 81 -11.93 -2.40 -11.44
CA ASP A 81 -13.02 -1.58 -12.00
C ASP A 81 -13.79 -2.26 -13.16
N ASN A 82 -13.24 -3.33 -13.73
CA ASN A 82 -13.91 -4.21 -14.68
C ASN A 82 -14.80 -5.29 -14.01
N GLY A 83 -14.84 -5.33 -12.68
CA GLY A 83 -15.62 -6.29 -11.88
C GLY A 83 -14.90 -7.60 -11.55
N GLU A 84 -13.64 -7.77 -11.96
CA GLU A 84 -12.84 -8.94 -11.56
C GLU A 84 -12.44 -8.84 -10.09
N GLU A 85 -12.53 -9.94 -9.36
CA GLU A 85 -12.21 -9.99 -7.93
C GLU A 85 -11.08 -10.98 -7.65
N PHE A 86 -10.13 -10.54 -6.84
CA PHE A 86 -9.02 -11.37 -6.37
C PHE A 86 -9.06 -11.44 -4.85
N VAL A 87 -9.20 -12.66 -4.32
CA VAL A 87 -9.04 -12.91 -2.88
C VAL A 87 -7.57 -13.15 -2.59
N LEU A 88 -7.03 -12.44 -1.60
CA LEU A 88 -5.67 -12.58 -1.14
C LEU A 88 -5.65 -13.03 0.32
N ASP A 89 -5.25 -14.28 0.51
CA ASP A 89 -5.02 -14.86 1.82
C ASP A 89 -3.61 -14.55 2.36
N GLN A 90 -3.40 -14.82 3.63
CA GLN A 90 -2.11 -14.69 4.29
C GLN A 90 -0.96 -15.30 3.47
N GLY A 91 0.10 -14.52 3.26
CA GLY A 91 1.29 -14.88 2.48
C GLY A 91 1.19 -14.51 0.99
N MET A 92 0.01 -14.14 0.49
CA MET A 92 -0.15 -13.73 -0.91
C MET A 92 0.26 -12.27 -1.13
N THR A 93 0.65 -11.97 -2.37
CA THR A 93 1.09 -10.64 -2.79
C THR A 93 0.48 -10.29 -4.13
N TYR A 94 0.10 -9.04 -4.33
CA TYR A 94 -0.07 -8.47 -5.66
C TYR A 94 0.84 -7.25 -5.86
N VAL A 95 1.09 -6.94 -7.13
CA VAL A 95 1.83 -5.77 -7.59
C VAL A 95 1.02 -5.06 -8.67
N VAL A 96 0.97 -3.74 -8.59
CA VAL A 96 0.35 -2.89 -9.61
C VAL A 96 1.18 -1.62 -9.77
N SER A 97 1.23 -1.07 -10.98
CA SER A 97 1.84 0.23 -11.31
C SER A 97 0.77 1.31 -11.45
N ASP A 98 1.17 2.57 -11.42
CA ASP A 98 0.28 3.72 -11.61
C ASP A 98 -0.59 3.55 -12.87
N ASP A 99 -1.88 3.86 -12.74
CA ASP A 99 -2.87 3.96 -13.82
C ASP A 99 -3.13 2.69 -14.67
N LEU A 100 -2.66 1.51 -14.25
CA LEU A 100 -2.88 0.25 -15.00
C LEU A 100 -4.15 -0.50 -14.61
N SER A 101 -4.48 -0.58 -13.32
CA SER A 101 -5.65 -1.32 -12.84
C SER A 101 -6.24 -0.63 -11.63
N ASN A 102 -7.34 0.10 -11.83
CA ASN A 102 -8.03 0.74 -10.72
C ASN A 102 -8.66 -0.35 -9.86
N HIS A 103 -8.44 -0.28 -8.55
CA HIS A 103 -8.88 -1.33 -7.66
C HIS A 103 -9.38 -0.80 -6.32
N ARG A 104 -10.20 -1.59 -5.65
CA ARG A 104 -10.77 -1.25 -4.36
C ARG A 104 -10.70 -2.46 -3.44
N SER A 105 -10.28 -2.24 -2.20
CA SER A 105 -10.10 -3.30 -1.23
C SER A 105 -11.26 -3.38 -0.24
N SER A 106 -11.63 -4.61 0.11
CA SER A 106 -12.61 -4.91 1.15
C SER A 106 -12.19 -6.15 1.96
N THR A 107 -12.71 -6.28 3.17
CA THR A 107 -12.52 -7.48 3.99
C THR A 107 -13.72 -7.71 4.90
N GLU A 108 -14.10 -8.97 5.09
CA GLU A 108 -15.19 -9.35 5.98
C GLU A 108 -14.72 -9.42 7.45
N LEU A 109 -13.59 -10.08 7.70
CA LEU A 109 -13.11 -10.40 9.05
C LEU A 109 -11.98 -9.48 9.53
N GLY A 110 -11.48 -8.60 8.67
CA GLY A 110 -10.30 -7.79 8.92
C GLY A 110 -9.04 -8.44 8.33
N VAL A 111 -8.03 -7.61 8.10
CA VAL A 111 -6.75 -8.04 7.51
C VAL A 111 -5.62 -7.14 7.99
N LYS A 112 -4.41 -7.69 8.09
CA LYS A 112 -3.17 -6.92 8.27
C LYS A 112 -2.32 -7.06 7.01
N LEU A 113 -1.89 -5.92 6.47
CA LEU A 113 -1.19 -5.80 5.20
C LEU A 113 0.15 -5.10 5.40
N LEU A 114 1.14 -5.54 4.64
CA LEU A 114 2.30 -4.73 4.30
C LEU A 114 2.04 -4.08 2.94
N ILE A 115 2.06 -2.75 2.90
CA ILE A 115 1.91 -1.98 1.66
C ILE A 115 3.20 -1.21 1.40
N ILE A 116 3.77 -1.41 0.22
CA ILE A 116 4.99 -0.73 -0.23
C ILE A 116 4.66 0.02 -1.52
N ASP A 117 4.92 1.32 -1.54
CA ASP A 117 4.69 2.16 -2.70
C ASP A 117 5.79 3.22 -2.84
N GLY A 118 5.91 3.83 -4.01
CA GLY A 118 7.00 4.78 -4.27
C GLY A 118 7.19 5.13 -5.74
N ASP A 119 8.22 5.92 -6.01
CA ASP A 119 8.50 6.47 -7.34
C ASP A 119 8.87 5.39 -8.37
N PHE A 120 9.23 4.20 -7.93
CA PHE A 120 9.59 3.06 -8.77
C PHE A 120 8.39 2.31 -9.37
N LEU A 121 7.16 2.69 -9.01
CA LEU A 121 5.92 2.12 -9.56
C LEU A 121 5.15 3.09 -10.47
N LYS A 122 5.73 4.26 -10.76
CA LYS A 122 5.22 5.23 -11.72
C LYS A 122 5.48 4.81 -13.16
#